data_AF-A0A6V7I6Q3-F1
#
_entry.id   AF-A0A6V7I6Q3-F1
#
_cell.length_a   1.000
_cell.length_b   1.000
_cell.length_c   1.000
_cell.angle_alpha   90.00
_cell.angle_beta   90.00
_cell.angle_gamma   90.00
#
_symmetry.space_group_name_H-M   'P 1'
#
loop_
_entity.id
_entity.type
_entity.pdbx_description
1 polymer ?
#
loop_
_entity_poly.entity_id
_entity_poly.type
_entity_poly.pdbx_seq_one_letter_code
_entity_poly.pdbx_strand_id
1 'polypeptide(L)'
;ISRLPLSMGDLKNLKWLDLKDNPLTAAVASVAGPCSNTAECQQCARKIVSYLTYIRQTIEEEKKKRNNALAAASVTAAGNKKEGKKKKKNKNNAKDEKQDDRDAAKGEDLMNHEHSRIHSGGENDMKHCESSSSKSICSSICRLTYSAITFIILLGILIIFMAILLPRFNQPLSERVMTYLELQTNLPVREYQKFGIEKFNSSSEIAIGFLNRIKAFVTHTFAKIIGEQHKCCGN
;
A
#
# COMPACT_ATOMS: atom_id res chain seq x y z
N ILE A 1 30.32 -14.23 0.13
CA ILE A 1 30.21 -13.80 1.54
C ILE A 1 30.09 -15.06 2.38
N SER A 2 31.05 -15.34 3.26
CA SER A 2 30.95 -16.48 4.17
C SER A 2 30.41 -15.97 5.50
N ARG A 3 29.08 -16.03 5.68
CA ARG A 3 28.44 -15.80 6.98
C ARG A 3 28.55 -17.09 7.79
N LEU A 4 29.06 -17.01 9.01
CA LEU A 4 29.06 -18.14 9.93
C LEU A 4 27.61 -18.50 10.29
N PRO A 5 27.26 -19.79 10.34
CA PRO A 5 25.91 -20.20 10.67
C PRO A 5 25.59 -19.87 12.14
N LEU A 6 24.38 -19.39 12.40
CA LEU A 6 23.94 -19.01 13.76
C LEU A 6 23.95 -20.18 14.75
N SER A 7 23.90 -21.43 14.25
CA SER A 7 24.03 -22.64 15.05
C SER A 7 25.41 -22.80 15.72
N MET A 8 26.44 -22.08 15.25
CA MET A 8 27.75 -22.07 15.92
C MET A 8 27.68 -21.41 17.31
N GLY A 9 26.67 -20.59 17.59
CA GLY A 9 26.41 -20.06 18.93
C GLY A 9 26.04 -21.14 19.95
N ASP A 10 25.55 -22.30 19.52
CA ASP A 10 25.11 -23.38 20.43
C ASP A 10 26.27 -24.27 20.90
N LEU A 11 27.47 -24.09 20.34
CA LEU A 11 28.64 -24.93 20.60
C LEU A 11 29.27 -24.60 21.96
N LYS A 12 28.78 -25.25 23.01
CA LYS A 12 29.28 -25.09 24.39
C LYS A 12 30.73 -25.54 24.61
N ASN A 13 31.22 -26.45 23.76
CA ASN A 13 32.53 -27.09 23.90
C ASN A 13 33.55 -26.62 22.84
N LEU A 14 33.28 -25.54 22.11
CA LEU A 14 34.23 -25.02 21.13
C LEU A 14 35.44 -24.41 21.85
N LYS A 15 36.58 -25.10 21.76
CA LYS A 15 37.81 -24.67 22.44
C LYS A 15 38.69 -23.79 21.57
N TRP A 16 38.75 -24.05 20.27
CA TRP A 16 39.68 -23.41 19.34
C TRP A 16 38.99 -23.15 18.01
N LEU A 17 39.24 -21.99 17.41
CA LEU A 17 38.64 -21.58 16.15
C LEU A 17 39.61 -20.64 15.43
N ASP A 18 40.01 -21.02 14.22
CA ASP A 18 40.79 -20.18 13.33
C ASP A 18 39.92 -19.72 12.16
N LEU A 19 39.86 -18.41 12.00
CA LEU A 19 39.12 -17.73 10.94
C LEU A 19 40.04 -16.80 10.12
N LYS A 20 41.35 -16.89 10.31
CA LYS A 20 42.35 -16.12 9.58
C LYS A 20 42.20 -16.38 8.07
N ASP A 21 42.41 -15.32 7.28
CA ASP A 21 42.39 -15.35 5.81
C ASP A 21 41.06 -15.82 5.16
N ASN A 22 39.98 -15.94 5.95
CA ASN A 22 38.65 -16.20 5.42
C ASN A 22 37.98 -14.90 4.97
N PRO A 23 37.21 -14.89 3.85
CA PRO A 23 36.48 -13.72 3.37
C PRO A 23 35.24 -13.46 4.24
N LEU A 24 35.49 -13.04 5.47
CA LEU A 24 34.49 -12.70 6.48
C LEU A 24 33.94 -11.29 6.26
N THR A 25 32.71 -11.09 6.71
CA THR A 25 32.16 -9.74 6.87
C THR A 25 32.92 -8.97 7.94
N ALA A 26 33.14 -7.67 7.76
CA ALA A 26 33.89 -6.81 8.68
C ALA A 26 33.45 -6.94 10.15
N ALA A 27 32.15 -7.10 10.41
CA ALA A 27 31.62 -7.31 11.77
C ALA A 27 32.16 -8.60 12.43
N VAL A 28 32.17 -9.71 11.70
CA VAL A 28 32.66 -11.00 12.22
C VAL A 28 34.18 -11.01 12.31
N ALA A 29 34.88 -10.38 11.35
CA ALA A 29 36.33 -10.24 11.39
C ALA A 29 36.80 -9.43 12.60
N SER A 30 36.09 -8.34 12.92
CA SER A 30 36.36 -7.52 14.11
C SER A 30 36.15 -8.29 15.41
N VAL A 31 35.12 -9.14 15.49
CA VAL A 31 34.86 -9.98 16.66
C VAL A 31 35.86 -11.12 16.80
N ALA A 32 36.27 -11.74 15.70
CA ALA A 32 37.25 -12.83 15.69
C ALA A 32 38.61 -12.36 16.25
N GLY A 33 39.06 -11.18 15.82
CA GLY A 33 40.39 -10.67 16.17
C GLY A 33 41.53 -11.47 15.52
N PRO A 34 42.78 -11.18 15.87
CA PRO A 34 43.93 -11.98 15.40
C PRO A 34 43.89 -13.40 15.98
N CYS A 35 44.42 -14.36 15.24
CA CYS A 35 44.62 -15.77 15.65
C CYS A 35 46.02 -16.20 15.18
N SER A 36 47.04 -15.62 15.79
CA SER A 36 48.45 -15.90 15.51
C SER A 36 49.07 -16.88 16.51
N ASN A 37 48.43 -17.09 17.66
CA ASN A 37 48.86 -18.05 18.68
C ASN A 37 47.66 -18.84 19.24
N THR A 38 47.94 -19.94 19.94
CA THR A 38 46.89 -20.83 20.46
C THR A 38 45.92 -20.11 21.40
N ALA A 39 46.39 -19.18 22.23
CA ALA A 39 45.54 -18.44 23.17
C ALA A 39 44.57 -17.50 22.43
N GLU A 40 45.04 -16.80 21.40
CA GLU A 40 44.25 -15.92 20.54
C GLU A 40 43.16 -16.69 19.80
N CYS A 41 43.48 -17.86 19.25
CA CYS A 41 42.51 -18.70 18.55
C CYS A 41 41.47 -19.34 19.49
N GLN A 42 41.83 -19.61 20.75
CA GLN A 42 40.86 -19.97 21.78
C GLN A 42 39.96 -18.79 22.15
N GLN A 43 40.51 -17.58 22.19
CA GLN A 43 39.75 -16.37 22.46
C GLN A 43 38.80 -16.03 21.30
N CYS A 44 39.25 -16.20 20.05
CA CYS A 44 38.44 -16.10 18.84
C CYS A 44 37.21 -17.00 18.92
N ALA A 45 37.40 -18.28 19.27
CA ALA A 45 36.30 -19.23 19.47
C ALA A 45 35.25 -18.70 20.46
N ARG A 46 35.68 -18.25 21.65
CA ARG A 46 34.79 -17.74 22.69
C ARG A 46 34.04 -16.47 22.26
N LYS A 47 34.75 -15.53 21.63
CA LYS A 47 34.17 -14.27 21.13
C LYS A 47 33.12 -14.53 20.06
N ILE A 48 33.42 -15.41 19.11
CA ILE A 48 32.51 -15.76 18.01
C ILE A 48 31.26 -16.49 18.53
N VAL A 49 31.41 -17.47 19.42
CA VAL A 49 30.27 -18.19 20.01
C VAL A 49 29.38 -17.22 20.80
N SER A 50 29.98 -16.35 21.62
CA SER A 50 29.23 -15.34 22.38
C SER A 50 28.48 -14.37 21.46
N TYR A 51 29.16 -13.85 20.44
CA TYR A 51 28.55 -12.95 19.45
C TYR A 51 27.39 -13.61 18.70
N LEU A 52 27.58 -14.83 18.20
CA LEU A 52 26.52 -15.54 17.47
C LEU A 52 25.34 -15.92 18.37
N THR A 53 25.59 -16.21 19.65
CA THR A 53 24.54 -16.42 20.66
C THR A 53 23.70 -15.15 20.85
N TYR A 54 24.36 -14.00 20.99
CA TYR A 54 23.68 -12.71 21.11
C TYR A 54 22.85 -12.36 19.86
N ILE A 55 23.42 -12.55 18.67
CA ILE A 55 22.71 -12.32 17.40
C ILE A 55 21.50 -13.26 17.29
N ARG A 56 21.62 -14.51 17.72
CA ARG A 56 20.49 -15.44 17.75
C ARG A 56 19.37 -14.97 18.67
N GLN A 57 19.71 -14.57 19.90
CA GLN A 57 18.72 -14.10 20.88
C GLN A 57 17.95 -12.89 20.35
N THR A 58 18.64 -11.92 19.78
CA THR A 58 17.98 -10.74 19.18
C THR A 58 17.04 -11.10 18.03
N ILE A 59 17.41 -12.08 17.18
CA ILE A 59 16.53 -12.57 16.11
C ILE A 59 15.30 -13.29 16.68
N GLU A 60 15.48 -14.11 17.72
CA GLU A 60 14.39 -14.84 18.37
C GLU A 60 13.40 -13.90 19.08
N GLU A 61 13.90 -12.86 19.74
CA GLU A 61 13.09 -11.81 20.36
C GLU A 61 12.25 -11.05 19.32
N GLU A 62 12.87 -10.63 18.21
CA GLU A 62 12.16 -9.95 17.13
C GLU A 62 11.13 -10.87 16.44
N LYS A 63 11.44 -12.16 16.29
CA LYS A 63 10.48 -13.15 15.78
C LYS A 63 9.31 -13.33 16.75
N LYS A 64 9.57 -13.36 18.06
CA LYS A 64 8.53 -13.46 19.10
C LYS A 64 7.63 -12.23 19.11
N LYS A 65 8.20 -11.02 18.98
CA LYS A 65 7.42 -9.76 18.87
C LYS A 65 6.46 -9.80 17.67
N ARG A 66 6.96 -10.22 16.50
CA ARG A 66 6.12 -10.37 15.29
C ARG A 66 5.00 -11.40 15.49
N ASN A 67 5.31 -12.55 16.07
CA ASN A 67 4.28 -13.57 16.33
C ASN A 67 3.23 -13.10 17.34
N ASN A 68 3.63 -12.40 18.39
CA ASN A 68 2.71 -11.85 19.39
C ASN A 68 1.82 -10.75 18.80
N ALA A 69 2.34 -9.90 17.91
CA ALA A 69 1.54 -8.90 17.20
C ALA A 69 0.47 -9.55 16.30
N LEU A 70 0.84 -10.63 15.59
CA LEU A 70 -0.11 -11.40 14.78
C LEU A 70 -1.18 -12.11 15.63
N ALA A 71 -0.80 -12.64 16.80
CA ALA A 71 -1.73 -13.25 17.74
C ALA A 71 -2.67 -12.21 18.39
N ALA A 72 -2.20 -11.01 18.71
CA ALA A 72 -3.04 -9.94 19.23
C ALA A 72 -4.05 -9.44 18.19
N ALA A 73 -3.63 -9.34 16.92
CA ALA A 73 -4.50 -8.94 15.81
C ALA A 73 -5.61 -9.97 15.51
N SER A 74 -5.36 -11.27 15.73
CA SER A 74 -6.38 -12.30 15.54
C SER A 74 -7.42 -12.32 16.68
N VAL A 75 -7.03 -11.97 17.91
CA VAL A 75 -7.95 -11.87 19.07
C VAL A 75 -8.89 -10.66 18.95
N THR A 76 -8.41 -9.51 18.50
CA THR A 76 -9.26 -8.32 18.28
C THR A 76 -10.25 -8.53 17.13
N ALA A 77 -9.87 -9.26 16.08
CA ALA A 77 -10.78 -9.64 15.00
C ALA A 77 -11.89 -10.62 15.46
N ALA A 78 -11.63 -11.47 16.46
CA ALA A 78 -12.62 -12.36 17.04
C ALA A 78 -13.58 -11.66 18.04
N GLY A 79 -13.13 -10.60 18.72
CA GLY A 79 -13.94 -9.80 19.65
C GLY A 79 -15.09 -9.03 18.97
N ASN A 80 -14.84 -8.45 17.80
CA ASN A 80 -15.84 -7.67 17.05
C ASN A 80 -17.01 -8.52 16.48
N LYS A 81 -16.94 -9.86 16.53
CA LYS A 81 -18.05 -10.75 16.14
C LYS A 81 -19.09 -11.01 17.24
N LYS A 82 -18.85 -10.61 18.50
CA LYS A 82 -19.79 -10.88 19.61
C LYS A 82 -20.76 -9.74 19.96
N GLU A 83 -20.53 -8.50 19.51
CA GLU A 83 -21.45 -7.38 19.80
C GLU A 83 -22.58 -7.16 18.78
N GLY A 84 -22.52 -7.79 17.61
CA GLY A 84 -23.58 -7.68 16.58
C GLY A 84 -24.88 -8.44 16.87
N LYS A 85 -24.98 -9.20 17.97
CA LYS A 85 -26.06 -10.18 18.20
C LYS A 85 -27.15 -9.78 19.21
N LYS A 86 -27.16 -8.53 19.71
CA LYS A 86 -28.20 -8.03 20.64
C LYS A 86 -29.21 -7.03 20.06
N LYS A 87 -29.05 -6.56 18.81
CA LYS A 87 -29.95 -5.56 18.20
C LYS A 87 -31.00 -6.11 17.21
N LYS A 88 -31.14 -7.44 17.10
CA LYS A 88 -32.05 -8.11 16.15
C LYS A 88 -33.07 -9.02 16.85
N LYS A 89 -33.72 -8.54 17.92
CA LYS A 89 -34.83 -9.25 18.59
C LYS A 89 -35.99 -8.34 19.05
N ASN A 90 -36.17 -7.16 18.45
CA ASN A 90 -37.28 -6.27 18.81
C ASN A 90 -38.08 -5.70 17.61
N LYS A 91 -38.09 -6.39 16.45
CA LYS A 91 -38.87 -5.94 15.28
C LYS A 91 -39.67 -7.07 14.59
N ASN A 92 -40.04 -8.11 15.33
CA ASN A 92 -40.84 -9.22 14.78
C ASN A 92 -42.20 -9.45 15.50
N ASN A 93 -42.58 -8.62 16.50
CA ASN A 93 -43.81 -8.84 17.28
C ASN A 93 -44.98 -7.86 16.94
N ALA A 94 -45.03 -7.27 15.75
CA ALA A 94 -46.08 -6.29 15.41
C ALA A 94 -46.76 -6.52 14.06
N LYS A 95 -46.84 -7.78 13.60
CA LYS A 95 -47.57 -8.15 12.37
C LYS A 95 -48.26 -9.51 12.49
N ASP A 96 -48.92 -9.76 13.60
CA ASP A 96 -49.90 -10.84 13.73
C ASP A 96 -51.00 -10.35 14.66
N GLU A 97 -51.94 -9.57 14.12
CA GLU A 97 -53.28 -9.50 14.70
C GLU A 97 -54.26 -8.91 13.67
N LYS A 98 -55.36 -9.64 13.50
CA LYS A 98 -56.60 -9.34 12.76
C LYS A 98 -56.63 -9.70 11.28
N GLN A 99 -56.87 -10.99 11.05
CA GLN A 99 -57.82 -11.46 10.04
C GLN A 99 -58.82 -12.35 10.77
N ASP A 100 -60.09 -11.94 10.83
CA ASP A 100 -61.32 -12.75 10.65
C ASP A 100 -62.54 -11.97 11.15
N ASP A 101 -63.45 -11.56 10.25
CA ASP A 101 -64.89 -11.89 10.32
C ASP A 101 -65.69 -11.26 9.16
N ARG A 102 -66.16 -12.18 8.30
CA ARG A 102 -67.45 -12.31 7.57
C ARG A 102 -68.30 -11.10 7.12
N ASP A 103 -68.57 -11.14 5.81
CA ASP A 103 -69.87 -11.13 5.11
C ASP A 103 -70.97 -10.11 5.43
N ALA A 104 -71.34 -9.33 4.41
CA ALA A 104 -72.69 -9.25 3.80
C ALA A 104 -73.12 -7.81 3.41
N ALA A 105 -73.77 -7.75 2.24
CA ALA A 105 -74.77 -6.78 1.76
C ALA A 105 -74.39 -5.75 0.67
N LYS A 106 -74.67 -6.16 -0.58
CA LYS A 106 -75.57 -5.55 -1.60
C LYS A 106 -75.40 -4.10 -2.09
N GLY A 107 -75.50 -3.97 -3.43
CA GLY A 107 -75.91 -2.79 -4.22
C GLY A 107 -74.89 -2.48 -5.32
N GLU A 108 -74.98 -3.04 -6.53
CA GLU A 108 -75.63 -2.44 -7.72
C GLU A 108 -75.04 -1.04 -8.03
N ASP A 109 -74.38 -0.78 -9.17
CA ASP A 109 -75.01 -0.73 -10.49
C ASP A 109 -73.98 -0.72 -11.67
N LEU A 110 -74.55 -0.87 -12.86
CA LEU A 110 -74.10 -1.32 -14.17
C LEU A 110 -72.87 -0.73 -14.90
N MET A 111 -72.42 -1.59 -15.83
CA MET A 111 -71.57 -1.43 -17.02
C MET A 111 -71.85 -0.16 -17.87
N ASN A 112 -70.85 0.35 -18.61
CA ASN A 112 -70.65 0.05 -20.04
C ASN A 112 -69.71 1.05 -20.77
N HIS A 113 -69.06 0.54 -21.81
CA HIS A 113 -68.74 1.17 -23.10
C HIS A 113 -67.55 2.14 -23.30
N GLU A 114 -66.49 1.56 -23.86
CA GLU A 114 -65.82 1.89 -25.14
C GLU A 114 -65.96 3.29 -25.81
N HIS A 115 -64.77 3.80 -26.19
CA HIS A 115 -64.39 4.31 -27.52
C HIS A 115 -64.10 5.83 -27.71
N SER A 116 -62.98 6.06 -28.41
CA SER A 116 -62.66 7.21 -29.29
C SER A 116 -61.85 8.41 -28.75
N ARG A 117 -60.53 8.33 -28.95
CA ARG A 117 -59.70 9.21 -29.82
C ARG A 117 -60.04 10.72 -29.98
N ILE A 118 -59.02 11.57 -29.75
CA ILE A 118 -58.39 12.60 -30.64
C ILE A 118 -58.08 13.98 -29.96
N HIS A 119 -56.84 14.45 -30.22
CA HIS A 119 -56.24 15.82 -30.16
C HIS A 119 -56.06 16.52 -28.79
N SER A 120 -54.84 16.79 -28.34
CA SER A 120 -53.81 17.79 -28.76
C SER A 120 -54.07 19.20 -28.23
N GLY A 121 -53.11 19.72 -27.46
CA GLY A 121 -52.89 21.14 -27.24
C GLY A 121 -52.70 21.50 -25.76
N GLY A 122 -51.52 22.01 -25.41
CA GLY A 122 -51.29 22.67 -24.11
C GLY A 122 -49.94 22.37 -23.50
N GLU A 123 -48.96 23.21 -23.84
CA GLU A 123 -47.61 23.22 -23.28
C GLU A 123 -47.57 23.88 -21.90
N ASN A 124 -46.60 23.46 -21.09
CA ASN A 124 -46.01 24.11 -19.91
C ASN A 124 -46.81 24.12 -18.61
N ASP A 125 -46.49 23.16 -17.71
CA ASP A 125 -46.10 23.57 -16.36
C ASP A 125 -45.14 22.58 -15.67
N MET A 126 -44.20 23.19 -14.97
CA MET A 126 -43.09 22.62 -14.22
C MET A 126 -43.60 21.73 -13.06
N LYS A 127 -43.31 20.42 -13.08
CA LYS A 127 -43.32 19.60 -11.86
C LYS A 127 -42.08 18.71 -11.78
N HIS A 128 -41.19 19.16 -10.89
CA HIS A 128 -40.12 18.41 -10.28
C HIS A 128 -40.65 17.12 -9.63
N CYS A 129 -40.38 15.97 -10.24
CA CYS A 129 -40.48 14.68 -9.56
C CYS A 129 -39.18 14.43 -8.80
N GLU A 130 -39.11 14.94 -7.58
CA GLU A 130 -38.32 14.29 -6.54
C GLU A 130 -39.14 13.11 -6.03
N SER A 131 -38.70 11.89 -6.33
CA SER A 131 -39.04 10.74 -5.49
C SER A 131 -37.82 9.83 -5.36
N SER A 132 -37.24 9.93 -4.17
CA SER A 132 -36.80 8.83 -3.32
C SER A 132 -35.93 7.70 -3.88
N SER A 133 -34.73 7.64 -3.28
CA SER A 133 -34.15 6.42 -2.70
C SER A 133 -33.35 5.47 -3.61
N SER A 134 -32.22 5.96 -4.12
CA SER A 134 -31.08 5.07 -4.49
C SER A 134 -29.69 5.67 -4.17
N LYS A 135 -29.63 6.81 -3.46
CA LYS A 135 -28.37 7.57 -3.30
C LYS A 135 -27.40 7.06 -2.22
N SER A 136 -27.75 6.03 -1.44
CA SER A 136 -26.95 5.66 -0.26
C SER A 136 -25.85 4.61 -0.49
N ILE A 137 -25.97 3.77 -1.54
CA ILE A 137 -25.02 2.65 -1.75
C ILE A 137 -23.98 2.99 -2.84
N CYS A 138 -24.35 3.78 -3.86
CA CYS A 138 -23.47 4.11 -4.99
C CYS A 138 -22.31 5.06 -4.61
N SER A 139 -22.57 6.05 -3.75
CA SER A 139 -21.55 7.03 -3.30
C SER A 139 -20.48 6.39 -2.40
N SER A 140 -20.87 5.40 -1.59
CA SER A 140 -19.97 4.70 -0.68
C SER A 140 -19.01 3.76 -1.43
N ILE A 141 -19.49 3.08 -2.48
CA ILE A 141 -18.65 2.19 -3.30
C ILE A 141 -17.70 2.98 -4.19
N CYS A 142 -18.15 4.08 -4.82
CA CYS A 142 -17.27 4.96 -5.60
C CYS A 142 -16.15 5.58 -4.76
N ARG A 143 -16.40 5.91 -3.49
CA ARG A 143 -15.38 6.46 -2.60
C ARG A 143 -14.32 5.43 -2.21
N LEU A 144 -14.74 4.17 -1.98
CA LEU A 144 -13.84 3.07 -1.68
C LEU A 144 -13.02 2.65 -2.89
N THR A 145 -13.61 2.60 -4.08
CA THR A 145 -12.87 2.29 -5.32
C THR A 145 -11.90 3.41 -5.68
N TYR A 146 -12.30 4.67 -5.58
CA TYR A 146 -11.39 5.80 -5.75
C TYR A 146 -10.24 5.76 -4.74
N SER A 147 -10.55 5.51 -3.47
CA SER A 147 -9.53 5.37 -2.42
C SER A 147 -8.58 4.18 -2.66
N ALA A 148 -9.07 3.07 -3.20
CA ALA A 148 -8.25 1.91 -3.53
C ALA A 148 -7.35 2.19 -4.74
N ILE A 149 -7.91 2.83 -5.78
CA ILE A 149 -7.17 3.21 -6.98
C ILE A 149 -6.06 4.21 -6.64
N THR A 150 -6.35 5.24 -5.85
CA THR A 150 -5.33 6.21 -5.42
C THR A 150 -4.25 5.53 -4.59
N PHE A 151 -4.61 4.59 -3.70
CA PHE A 151 -3.64 3.81 -2.95
C PHE A 151 -2.75 2.93 -3.84
N ILE A 152 -3.32 2.25 -4.84
CA ILE A 152 -2.55 1.45 -5.82
C ILE A 152 -1.58 2.34 -6.60
N ILE A 153 -2.03 3.51 -7.05
CA ILE A 153 -1.18 4.48 -7.76
C ILE A 153 -0.05 4.95 -6.84
N LEU A 154 -0.33 5.29 -5.59
CA LEU A 154 0.69 5.70 -4.62
C LEU A 154 1.69 4.58 -4.33
N LEU A 155 1.23 3.34 -4.18
CA LEU A 155 2.12 2.18 -4.04
C LEU A 155 2.98 1.97 -5.30
N GLY A 156 2.40 2.12 -6.48
CA GLY A 156 3.15 2.04 -7.75
C GLY A 156 4.24 3.10 -7.82
N ILE A 157 3.92 4.36 -7.49
CA ILE A 157 4.89 5.45 -7.42
C ILE A 157 5.97 5.16 -6.38
N LEU A 158 5.60 4.64 -5.20
CA LEU A 158 6.56 4.27 -4.16
C LEU A 158 7.51 3.16 -4.64
N ILE A 159 7.00 2.15 -5.34
CA ILE A 159 7.81 1.06 -5.90
C ILE A 159 8.77 1.60 -6.98
N ILE A 160 8.29 2.45 -7.89
CA ILE A 160 9.12 3.10 -8.91
C ILE A 160 10.20 3.95 -8.25
N PHE A 161 9.82 4.74 -7.24
CA PHE A 161 10.75 5.57 -6.48
C PHE A 161 11.80 4.71 -5.77
N MET A 162 11.41 3.62 -5.13
CA MET A 162 12.36 2.67 -4.51
C MET A 162 13.29 2.04 -5.55
N ALA A 163 12.78 1.66 -6.72
CA ALA A 163 13.60 1.07 -7.79
C ALA A 163 14.66 2.03 -8.35
N ILE A 164 14.40 3.34 -8.29
CA ILE A 164 15.31 4.42 -8.72
C ILE A 164 16.21 4.90 -7.57
N LEU A 165 15.69 4.95 -6.34
CA LEU A 165 16.41 5.43 -5.16
C LEU A 165 17.43 4.42 -4.62
N LEU A 166 17.10 3.13 -4.60
CA LEU A 166 18.02 2.09 -4.10
C LEU A 166 19.40 2.18 -4.77
N PRO A 167 19.48 2.26 -6.12
CA PRO A 167 20.75 2.42 -6.83
C PRO A 167 21.47 3.71 -6.49
N ARG A 168 20.74 4.82 -6.33
CA ARG A 168 21.29 6.15 -6.04
C ARG A 168 21.84 6.26 -4.62
N PHE A 169 21.18 5.63 -3.66
CA PHE A 169 21.59 5.69 -2.25
C PHE A 169 22.74 4.73 -1.96
N ASN A 170 22.69 3.51 -2.51
CA ASN A 170 23.71 2.50 -2.21
C ASN A 170 23.88 1.50 -3.37
N GLN A 171 24.72 1.89 -4.32
CA GLN A 171 25.05 1.10 -5.51
C GLN A 171 25.45 -0.37 -5.21
N PRO A 172 26.39 -0.68 -4.27
CA PRO A 172 26.79 -2.07 -4.02
C PRO A 172 25.71 -2.91 -3.33
N LEU A 173 24.82 -2.28 -2.55
CA LEU A 173 23.68 -2.98 -1.94
C LEU A 173 22.63 -3.33 -2.99
N SER A 174 22.35 -2.40 -3.91
CA SER A 174 21.43 -2.61 -5.04
C SER A 174 21.86 -3.80 -5.89
N GLU A 175 23.13 -3.86 -6.29
CA GLU A 175 23.68 -4.97 -7.09
C GLU A 175 23.54 -6.34 -6.40
N ARG A 176 23.74 -6.39 -5.07
CA ARG A 176 23.57 -7.63 -4.30
C ARG A 176 22.11 -8.08 -4.25
N VAL A 177 21.19 -7.14 -4.05
CA VAL A 177 19.74 -7.43 -4.02
C VAL A 177 19.27 -7.91 -5.39
N MET A 178 19.73 -7.27 -6.47
CA MET A 178 19.37 -7.68 -7.83
C MET A 178 19.93 -9.06 -8.17
N THR A 179 21.19 -9.33 -7.83
CA THR A 179 21.79 -10.67 -8.04
C THR A 179 21.04 -11.76 -7.27
N TYR A 180 20.58 -11.46 -6.05
CA TYR A 180 19.77 -12.39 -5.26
C TYR A 180 18.41 -12.65 -5.92
N LEU A 181 17.75 -11.62 -6.43
CA LEU A 181 16.48 -11.73 -7.13
C LEU A 181 16.60 -12.52 -8.45
N GLU A 182 17.65 -12.26 -9.24
CA GLU A 182 17.94 -12.99 -10.48
C GLU A 182 18.11 -14.49 -10.21
N LEU A 183 18.85 -14.85 -9.15
CA LEU A 183 19.07 -16.24 -8.77
C LEU A 183 17.77 -16.94 -8.36
N GLN A 184 16.90 -16.26 -7.62
CA GLN A 184 15.68 -16.86 -7.10
C GLN A 184 14.55 -16.92 -8.15
N THR A 185 14.49 -15.93 -9.05
CA THR A 185 13.40 -15.79 -10.01
C THR A 185 13.76 -16.27 -11.42
N ASN A 186 15.04 -16.55 -11.70
CA ASN A 186 15.57 -16.88 -13.03
C ASN A 186 15.18 -15.85 -14.12
N LEU A 187 14.95 -14.60 -13.73
CA LEU A 187 14.62 -13.49 -14.61
C LEU A 187 15.78 -12.50 -14.64
N PRO A 188 16.06 -11.85 -15.80
CA PRO A 188 17.13 -10.86 -15.93
C PRO A 188 16.72 -9.50 -15.34
N VAL A 189 16.51 -9.44 -14.02
CA VAL A 189 15.99 -8.26 -13.30
C VAL A 189 16.87 -7.03 -13.50
N ARG A 190 18.20 -7.20 -13.59
CA ARG A 190 19.14 -6.09 -13.80
C ARG A 190 18.94 -5.38 -15.14
N GLU A 191 18.57 -6.13 -16.18
CA GLU A 191 18.34 -5.57 -17.51
C GLU A 191 17.05 -4.74 -17.54
N TYR A 192 15.99 -5.24 -16.90
CA TYR A 192 14.76 -4.48 -16.71
C TYR A 192 14.99 -3.19 -15.90
N GLN A 193 15.85 -3.24 -14.89
CA GLN A 193 16.18 -2.06 -14.09
C GLN A 193 16.93 -1.01 -14.91
N LYS A 194 17.95 -1.40 -15.69
CA LYS A 194 18.68 -0.49 -16.57
C LYS A 194 17.74 0.17 -17.59
N PHE A 195 16.93 -0.64 -18.25
CA PHE A 195 15.93 -0.15 -19.19
C PHE A 195 14.95 0.84 -18.54
N GLY A 196 14.49 0.55 -17.32
CA GLY A 196 13.64 1.44 -16.54
C GLY A 196 14.29 2.78 -16.23
N ILE A 197 15.56 2.78 -15.82
CA ILE A 197 16.34 4.00 -15.54
C ILE A 197 16.55 4.82 -16.81
N GLU A 198 16.92 4.18 -17.91
CA GLU A 198 17.14 4.85 -19.21
C GLU A 198 15.87 5.52 -19.71
N LYS A 199 14.74 4.81 -19.67
CA LYS A 199 13.43 5.37 -20.03
C LYS A 199 12.99 6.49 -19.11
N PHE A 200 13.25 6.38 -17.81
CA PHE A 200 12.96 7.44 -16.85
C PHE A 200 13.78 8.70 -17.15
N ASN A 201 15.08 8.56 -17.38
CA ASN A 201 15.96 9.68 -17.70
C ASN A 201 15.52 10.39 -18.98
N SER A 202 15.26 9.64 -20.07
CA SER A 202 14.74 10.20 -21.32
C SER A 202 13.41 10.95 -21.12
N SER A 203 12.50 10.39 -20.32
CA SER A 203 11.23 11.04 -20.01
C SER A 203 11.43 12.31 -19.17
N SER A 204 12.38 12.30 -18.24
CA SER A 204 12.71 13.44 -17.39
C SER A 204 13.27 14.62 -18.18
N GLU A 205 14.10 14.36 -19.19
CA GLU A 205 14.65 15.42 -20.06
C GLU A 205 13.55 16.13 -20.86
N ILE A 206 12.58 15.37 -21.38
CA ILE A 206 11.41 15.94 -22.08
C ILE A 206 10.59 16.80 -21.12
N ALA A 207 10.34 16.32 -19.90
CA ALA A 207 9.59 17.07 -18.89
C ALA A 207 10.31 18.36 -18.47
N ILE A 208 11.63 18.31 -18.27
CA ILE A 208 12.47 19.48 -17.97
C ILE A 208 12.42 20.49 -19.13
N GLY A 209 12.52 20.02 -20.38
CA GLY A 209 12.39 20.86 -21.56
C GLY A 209 11.04 21.58 -21.62
N PHE A 210 9.95 20.88 -21.30
CA PHE A 210 8.61 21.46 -21.23
C PHE A 210 8.47 22.48 -20.10
N LEU A 211 8.96 22.16 -18.89
CA LEU A 211 8.97 23.11 -17.76
C LEU A 211 9.76 24.38 -18.08
N ASN A 212 10.90 24.26 -18.76
CA ASN A 212 11.70 25.40 -19.18
C ASN A 212 10.95 26.26 -20.21
N ARG A 213 10.22 25.66 -21.15
CA ARG A 213 9.37 26.39 -22.11
C ARG A 213 8.23 27.12 -21.41
N ILE A 214 7.55 26.48 -20.46
CA ILE A 214 6.52 27.14 -19.65
C ILE A 214 7.13 28.31 -18.88
N LYS A 215 8.26 28.09 -18.21
CA LYS A 215 8.96 29.13 -17.46
C LYS A 215 9.24 30.33 -18.35
N ALA A 216 9.80 30.11 -19.54
CA ALA A 216 10.09 31.16 -20.51
C ALA A 216 8.82 31.92 -20.95
N PHE A 217 7.75 31.19 -21.27
CA PHE A 217 6.46 31.76 -21.65
C PHE A 217 5.86 32.62 -20.52
N VAL A 218 5.90 32.11 -19.29
CA VAL A 218 5.43 32.81 -18.09
C VAL A 218 6.25 34.08 -17.88
N THR A 219 7.58 34.01 -17.90
CA THR A 219 8.44 35.21 -17.77
C THR A 219 8.19 36.24 -18.86
N HIS A 220 8.00 35.81 -20.11
CA HIS A 220 7.70 36.70 -21.23
C HIS A 220 6.33 37.39 -21.06
N THR A 221 5.33 36.63 -20.63
CA THR A 221 3.97 37.14 -20.40
C THR A 221 3.94 38.13 -19.23
N PHE A 222 4.60 37.79 -18.11
CA PHE A 222 4.74 38.69 -16.97
C PHE A 222 5.50 39.97 -17.33
N ALA A 223 6.60 39.87 -18.09
CA ALA A 223 7.34 41.05 -18.55
C ALA A 223 6.48 41.98 -19.42
N LYS A 224 5.63 41.42 -20.29
CA LYS A 224 4.71 42.20 -21.13
C LYS A 224 3.63 42.89 -20.29
N ILE A 225 3.03 42.20 -19.31
CA ILE A 225 2.00 42.77 -18.43
C ILE A 225 2.57 43.91 -17.57
N ILE A 226 3.76 43.72 -16.98
CA ILE A 226 4.40 44.76 -16.16
C ILE A 226 4.84 45.95 -17.03
N GLY A 227 5.34 45.68 -18.24
CA GLY A 227 5.72 46.73 -19.20
C GLY A 227 4.53 47.56 -19.71
N GLU A 228 3.33 46.98 -19.79
CA GLU A 228 2.11 47.73 -20.13
C GLU A 228 1.56 48.52 -18.93
N GLN A 229 1.64 48.00 -17.70
CA GLN A 229 1.24 48.73 -16.49
C GLN A 229 2.05 50.03 -16.29
N HIS A 230 3.36 50.00 -16.58
CA HIS A 230 4.20 51.20 -16.51
C HIS A 230 3.86 52.27 -17.57
N LYS A 231 3.24 51.90 -18.70
CA LYS A 231 2.78 52.86 -19.72
C LYS A 231 1.46 53.54 -19.37
N CYS A 232 0.62 52.91 -18.53
CA CYS A 232 -0.68 53.46 -18.15
C CYS A 232 -0.63 54.39 -16.92
N CYS A 233 0.41 54.33 -16.09
CA CYS A 233 0.56 55.19 -14.90
C CYS A 233 1.56 56.35 -15.09
N GLY A 234 2.10 56.53 -16.30
CA GLY A 234 3.04 57.61 -16.64
C GLY A 234 2.45 58.54 -17.69
N ASN A 235 1.40 59.29 -17.34
CA ASN A 235 0.95 60.51 -18.02
C ASN A 235 0.20 61.40 -17.04
#